data_AF-A0A1V5CV33-F1
#
_entry.id   AF-A0A1V5CV33-F1
#
_cell.length_a   1.000
_cell.length_b   1.000
_cell.length_c   1.000
_cell.angle_alpha   90.00
_cell.angle_beta   90.00
_cell.angle_gamma   90.00
#
_symmetry.space_group_name_H-M   'P 1'
#
loop_
_entity.id
_entity.type
_entity.pdbx_description
1 polymer ?
#
loop_
_entity_poly.entity_id
_entity_poly.type
_entity_poly.pdbx_seq_one_letter_code
_entity_poly.pdbx_strand_id
1 'polypeptide(L)' 'MVEEDRDCLQVLKQIAAASGALRSLGAVILEDHLKGCVATAIQTHDNDSRMISDVIEIFNKFSK' A
#
# COMPACT_ATOMS: atom_id res chain seq x y z
N MET A 1 13.76 -19.30 9.66
CA MET A 1 14.27 -19.55 8.28
C MET A 1 15.76 -19.33 8.16
N VAL A 2 16.28 -18.10 8.34
CA VAL A 2 17.72 -17.83 8.27
C VAL A 2 18.46 -18.46 9.46
N GLU A 3 17.92 -18.30 10.67
CA GLU A 3 18.43 -18.97 11.88
C GLU A 3 18.34 -20.50 11.83
N GLU A 4 17.54 -21.04 10.91
CA GLU A 4 17.38 -22.47 10.67
C GLU A 4 18.25 -22.97 9.49
N ASP A 5 19.15 -22.13 8.95
CA ASP A 5 19.99 -22.43 7.77
C ASP A 5 19.19 -22.97 6.56
N ARG A 6 17.98 -22.45 6.34
CA ARG A 6 17.19 -22.80 5.15
C ARG A 6 17.83 -22.22 3.90
N ASP A 7 17.72 -22.99 2.81
CA ASP A 7 18.21 -22.63 1.48
C ASP A 7 17.83 -21.19 1.06
N CYS A 8 18.81 -20.46 0.51
CA CYS A 8 18.67 -19.06 0.13
C CYS A 8 17.52 -18.83 -0.86
N LEU A 9 17.29 -19.75 -1.80
CA LEU A 9 16.21 -19.61 -2.77
C LEU A 9 14.85 -19.72 -2.07
N GLN A 10 14.71 -20.53 -1.02
CA GLN A 10 13.49 -20.60 -0.21
C GLN A 10 13.26 -19.32 0.59
N VAL A 11 14.31 -18.74 1.19
CA VAL A 11 14.21 -17.45 1.89
C VAL A 11 13.77 -16.35 0.91
N LEU A 12 14.38 -16.27 -0.27
CA LEU A 12 14.00 -15.30 -1.31
C LEU A 12 12.54 -15.48 -1.78
N LYS A 13 12.06 -16.72 -1.92
CA LYS A 13 10.65 -16.99 -2.24
C LYS A 13 9.70 -16.47 -1.15
N GLN A 14 10.05 -16.65 0.12
CA GLN A 14 9.23 -16.16 1.22
C GLN A 14 9.25 -14.64 1.33
N ILE A 15 10.38 -13.99 1.07
CA ILE A 15 10.45 -12.52 0.94
C ILE A 15 9.51 -12.06 -0.17
N ALA A 16 9.58 -12.67 -1.36
CA ALA A 16 8.69 -12.31 -2.47
C ALA A 16 7.20 -12.51 -2.12
N ALA A 17 6.86 -13.60 -1.43
CA ALA A 17 5.50 -13.86 -0.96
C ALA A 17 5.01 -12.79 0.04
N ALA A 18 5.84 -12.46 1.04
CA ALA A 18 5.53 -11.42 2.02
C ALA A 18 5.38 -10.04 1.35
N SER A 19 6.27 -9.67 0.43
CA SER A 19 6.17 -8.42 -0.33
C SER A 19 4.89 -8.37 -1.16
N GLY A 20 4.50 -9.48 -1.79
CA GLY A 20 3.22 -9.59 -2.52
C GLY A 20 2.02 -9.40 -1.60
N ALA A 21 2.00 -10.07 -0.44
CA ALA A 21 0.91 -9.93 0.54
C ALA A 21 0.80 -8.49 1.08
N LEU A 22 1.93 -7.84 1.38
CA LEU A 22 1.96 -6.45 1.83
C LEU A 22 1.45 -5.48 0.76
N ARG A 23 1.79 -5.71 -0.52
CA ARG A 23 1.24 -4.93 -1.64
C ARG A 23 -0.28 -5.08 -1.74
N SER A 24 -0.79 -6.30 -1.66
CA SER A 24 -2.24 -6.55 -1.69
C SER A 24 -2.96 -5.87 -0.51
N LEU A 25 -2.41 -5.96 0.70
CA LEU A 25 -2.96 -5.29 1.88
C LEU A 25 -2.95 -3.76 1.70
N GLY A 26 -1.85 -3.19 1.20
CA GLY A 26 -1.75 -1.76 0.92
C GLY A 26 -2.81 -1.26 -0.05
N ALA A 27 -3.12 -2.04 -1.09
CA ALA A 27 -4.18 -1.71 -2.04
C ALA A 27 -5.58 -1.66 -1.40
N VAL A 28 -5.89 -2.61 -0.50
CA VAL A 28 -7.16 -2.64 0.25
C VAL A 28 -7.28 -1.41 1.16
N ILE A 29 -6.21 -1.05 1.88
CA ILE A 29 -6.19 0.13 2.75
C ILE A 29 -6.36 1.42 1.92
N LEU A 30 -5.69 1.50 0.77
CA LEU A 30 -5.80 2.66 -0.12
C LEU A 30 -7.23 2.83 -0.65
N GLU A 31 -7.88 1.73 -1.04
CA GLU A 31 -9.28 1.76 -1.48
C GLU A 31 -10.22 2.29 -0.37
N ASP A 32 -10.05 1.81 0.86
CA ASP A 32 -10.84 2.28 2.01
C ASP A 32 -10.61 3.78 2.29
N HIS A 33 -9.35 4.23 2.26
CA HIS A 33 -9.00 5.64 2.45
C HIS A 33 -9.62 6.55 1.38
N LEU A 34 -9.62 6.12 0.12
CA LEU A 34 -10.24 6.83 -0.99
C LEU A 34 -11.76 6.96 -0.80
N LYS A 35 -12.42 5.88 -0.38
CA LYS A 35 -13.88 5.84 -0.17
C LYS A 35 -14.34 6.59 1.08
N GLY A 36 -13.51 6.66 2.11
CA GLY A 36 -13.81 7.33 3.37
C GLY A 36 -13.33 8.78 3.39
N CYS A 37 -12.05 8.96 3.69
CA CYS A 37 -11.46 10.28 3.94
C CYS A 37 -11.55 11.19 2.72
N VAL A 38 -11.12 10.70 1.55
CA VAL A 38 -11.03 11.53 0.34
C VAL A 38 -12.42 11.87 -0.20
N ALA A 39 -13.32 10.89 -0.28
CA ALA A 39 -14.69 11.13 -0.71
C ALA A 39 -15.42 12.13 0.21
N THR A 40 -15.19 12.06 1.52
CA THR A 40 -15.77 13.02 2.48
C THR A 40 -15.20 14.42 2.28
N ALA A 41 -13.87 14.55 2.16
CA ALA A 41 -13.19 15.83 1.96
C ALA A 41 -13.77 16.57 0.74
N ILE A 42 -13.87 15.86 -0.40
CA ILE A 42 -14.45 16.37 -1.66
C ILE A 42 -15.88 16.87 -1.49
N GLN A 43 -16.71 16.16 -0.72
CA GLN A 43 -18.10 16.56 -0.45
C GLN A 43 -18.16 17.81 0.44
N THR A 44 -17.20 17.98 1.34
CA THR A 44 -17.15 19.11 2.28
C THR A 44 -16.37 20.31 1.75
N HIS A 45 -15.77 20.22 0.56
CA HIS A 45 -14.86 21.22 -0.02
C HIS A 45 -13.72 21.62 0.93
N ASP A 46 -13.25 20.66 1.74
CA ASP A 46 -12.21 20.89 2.73
C ASP A 46 -10.92 20.20 2.30
N ASN A 47 -9.89 21.01 2.01
CA ASN A 47 -8.54 20.54 1.70
C ASN A 47 -8.41 19.53 0.52
N ASP A 48 -9.37 19.51 -0.42
CA ASP A 48 -9.44 18.56 -1.55
C ASP A 48 -8.12 18.42 -2.33
N SER A 49 -7.48 19.54 -2.69
CA SER A 49 -6.25 19.52 -3.49
C SER A 49 -5.05 18.89 -2.77
N ARG A 50 -4.98 19.02 -1.43
CA ARG A 50 -3.88 18.44 -0.65
C ARG A 50 -4.07 16.93 -0.48
N MET A 51 -5.29 16.49 -0.14
CA MET A 51 -5.59 15.06 0.00
C MET A 51 -5.38 14.30 -1.31
N ILE A 52 -5.75 14.89 -2.46
CA ILE A 52 -5.51 14.27 -3.77
C ILE A 52 -4.00 14.12 -4.05
N SER A 53 -3.18 15.11 -3.67
CA SER A 53 -1.72 15.02 -3.82
C SER A 53 -1.12 13.89 -2.99
N ASP A 54 -1.56 13.73 -1.74
CA ASP A 54 -1.08 12.69 -0.82
C ASP A 54 -1.43 11.29 -1.36
N VAL A 55 -2.64 11.13 -1.90
CA VAL A 55 -3.07 9.89 -2.57
C VAL A 55 -2.21 9.58 -3.78
N ILE A 56 -1.91 10.56 -4.63
CA ILE A 56 -1.07 10.38 -5.82
C ILE A 56 0.36 9.97 -5.41
N GLU A 57 0.91 10.56 -4.36
CA GLU A 57 2.23 10.19 -3.84
C GLU A 57 2.24 8.72 -3.39
N ILE A 58 1.26 8.33 -2.59
CA ILE A 58 1.13 6.94 -2.10
C ILE A 58 0.92 5.99 -3.27
N PHE A 59 0.02 6.29 -4.20
CA PHE A 59 -0.23 5.46 -5.39
C PHE A 59 1.04 5.23 -6.21
N ASN A 60 1.85 6.27 -6.42
CA ASN A 60 3.12 6.15 -7.14
C ASN A 60 4.17 5.30 -6.40
N LYS A 61 4.13 5.25 -5.07
CA LYS A 61 4.98 4.35 -4.28
C LYS A 61 4.53 2.88 -4.39
N PHE A 62 3.24 2.63 -4.57
CA PHE A 62 2.68 1.28 -4.73
C PHE A 62 2.72 0.75 -6.17
N SER A 63 2.66 1.64 -7.17
CA SER A 63 2.66 1.28 -8.59
C SER A 63 4.03 0.93 -9.16
N LYS A 64 5.12 1.25 -8.45
CA LYS A 64 6.49 0.80 -8.79
C LYS A 64 6.75 -0.54 -8.12
#